data_AF-A0A6I1QNB9-F1
#
_entry.id   AF-A0A6I1QNB9-F1
#
_cell.length_a   1.000
_cell.length_b   1.000
_cell.length_c   1.000
_cell.angle_alpha   90.00
_cell.angle_beta   90.00
_cell.angle_gamma   90.00
#
_symmetry.space_group_name_H-M   'P 1'
#
loop_
_entity.id
_entity.type
_entity.pdbx_description
1 polymer ?
#
loop_
_entity_poly.entity_id
_entity_poly.type
_entity_poly.pdbx_seq_one_letter_code
_entity_poly.pdbx_strand_id
1 'polypeptide(L)'
;MSGKHGHKPFEGHMHDYEAHIKAVEEDLEYYRAKRFEPRIIYLLRRGVVTFHDLLEARVALTRKNQFFKPRKRQGNNIEARVRYLEEWLDEYVKGIALVSARAVDAMDMVTEDNRKERGDYDDFFKIKKKEHHGTLEERMVNVEQDLREYQELLEVFVQALIARGWSTREELEQRWQQLHEERPWAGGVIVAKAWSDAEFKEALLTIGREALREMGVHQGKVGKLVVVENTGAVHNVVVCTLCSCYPYDILGDTPWWYKHESYRTRIVQNPRAVVKEMFGLDVPAGKELRVYDSTSDVRYFVLPQRPKGTDGMSEAELAKLVTVDSLLGAGMALEPAQLKEVERTGAGLESPRVRPD
;
A
#
# COMPACT_ATOMS: atom_id res chain seq x y z
N MET A 1 36.19 26.85 1.57
CA MET A 1 36.22 25.52 2.23
C MET A 1 34.94 24.77 1.82
N SER A 2 34.98 23.99 0.75
CA SER A 2 33.82 23.20 0.31
C SER A 2 33.76 21.91 1.14
N GLY A 3 32.86 21.86 2.12
CA GLY A 3 32.57 20.64 2.85
C GLY A 3 31.90 19.64 1.92
N LYS A 4 32.64 18.60 1.50
CA LYS A 4 32.06 17.39 0.93
C LYS A 4 31.30 16.70 2.06
N HIS A 5 30.01 16.98 2.20
CA HIS A 5 29.12 16.12 2.98
C HIS A 5 29.04 14.78 2.25
N GLY A 6 29.76 13.79 2.77
CA GLY A 6 29.61 12.41 2.35
C GLY A 6 28.22 11.93 2.77
N HIS A 7 27.22 12.16 1.93
CA HIS A 7 26.00 11.39 1.99
C HIS A 7 26.39 9.94 1.75
N LYS A 8 26.16 9.08 2.76
CA LYS A 8 26.14 7.63 2.51
C LYS A 8 25.15 7.37 1.36
N PRO A 9 25.45 6.44 0.44
CA PRO A 9 24.50 6.01 -0.56
C PRO A 9 23.16 5.70 0.11
N PHE A 10 22.06 6.08 -0.53
CA PHE A 10 20.72 5.75 -0.06
C PHE A 10 20.57 4.22 -0.09
N GLU A 11 20.79 3.61 1.08
CA GLU A 11 20.55 2.21 1.36
C GLU A 11 19.06 2.12 1.73
N GLY A 12 18.23 1.71 0.77
CA GLY A 12 16.76 1.64 0.95
C GLY A 12 16.36 0.70 2.09
N HIS A 13 15.11 0.77 2.56
CA HIS A 13 14.63 0.13 3.81
C HIS A 13 14.73 -1.41 3.90
N MET A 14 15.27 -2.09 2.89
CA MET A 14 15.46 -3.55 2.83
C MET A 14 16.63 -4.06 3.70
N HIS A 15 16.72 -3.60 4.95
CA HIS A 15 17.74 -4.05 5.91
C HIS A 15 17.15 -4.84 7.08
N ASP A 16 15.84 -4.74 7.31
CA ASP A 16 15.13 -5.45 8.39
C ASP A 16 14.15 -6.49 7.82
N TYR A 17 14.70 -7.63 7.38
CA TYR A 17 13.89 -8.70 6.80
C TYR A 17 12.82 -9.24 7.75
N GLU A 18 13.07 -9.20 9.06
CA GLU A 18 12.10 -9.61 10.08
C GLU A 18 10.86 -8.72 10.05
N ALA A 19 11.06 -7.40 9.98
CA ALA A 19 9.96 -6.45 9.92
C ALA A 19 9.21 -6.49 8.59
N HIS A 20 9.91 -6.70 7.47
CA HIS A 20 9.28 -6.91 6.16
C HIS A 20 8.37 -8.15 6.17
N ILE A 21 8.88 -9.30 6.64
CA ILE A 21 8.06 -10.52 6.72
C ILE A 21 6.90 -10.37 7.68
N LYS A 22 7.10 -9.70 8.83
CA LYS A 22 5.99 -9.36 9.73
C LYS A 22 4.91 -8.53 9.04
N ALA A 23 5.31 -7.54 8.22
CA ALA A 23 4.34 -6.74 7.47
C ALA A 23 3.57 -7.57 6.44
N VAL A 24 4.24 -8.51 5.76
CA VAL A 24 3.58 -9.45 4.83
C VAL A 24 2.57 -10.33 5.57
N GLU A 25 2.92 -10.89 6.73
CA GLU A 25 2.03 -11.70 7.58
C GLU A 25 0.79 -10.90 8.02
N GLU A 26 1.01 -9.69 8.55
CA GLU A 26 -0.07 -8.83 9.04
C GLU A 26 -1.03 -8.41 7.92
N ASP A 27 -0.49 -8.09 6.74
CA ASP A 27 -1.26 -7.71 5.55
C ASP A 27 -2.00 -8.90 4.95
N LEU A 28 -1.36 -10.07 4.81
CA LEU A 28 -1.99 -11.30 4.34
C LEU A 28 -3.22 -11.63 5.19
N GLU A 29 -3.06 -11.66 6.50
CA GLU A 29 -4.13 -11.96 7.45
C GLU A 29 -5.16 -10.83 7.55
N TYR A 30 -4.76 -9.57 7.34
CA TYR A 30 -5.71 -8.48 7.19
C TYR A 30 -6.60 -8.69 5.97
N TYR A 31 -6.04 -8.96 4.80
CA TYR A 31 -6.81 -9.10 3.57
C TYR A 31 -7.68 -10.36 3.60
N ARG A 32 -7.17 -11.50 4.08
CA ARG A 32 -7.97 -12.72 4.29
C ARG A 32 -9.16 -12.46 5.22
N ALA A 33 -8.89 -12.10 6.48
CA ALA A 33 -9.91 -12.05 7.52
C ALA A 33 -10.82 -10.80 7.43
N LYS A 34 -10.36 -9.70 6.80
CA LYS A 34 -11.16 -8.46 6.69
C LYS A 34 -11.77 -8.19 5.33
N ARG A 35 -11.20 -8.72 4.24
CA ARG A 35 -11.59 -8.36 2.87
C ARG A 35 -12.05 -9.53 2.03
N PHE A 36 -11.61 -10.76 2.31
CA PHE A 36 -11.90 -11.90 1.46
C PHE A 36 -12.92 -12.87 2.08
N GLU A 37 -12.57 -13.55 3.18
CA GLU A 37 -13.45 -14.58 3.77
C GLU A 37 -14.83 -14.07 4.19
N PRO A 38 -14.98 -12.87 4.82
CA PRO A 38 -16.30 -12.32 5.12
C PRO A 38 -17.19 -12.18 3.88
N ARG A 39 -16.61 -11.90 2.71
CA ARG A 39 -17.36 -11.81 1.44
C ARG A 39 -17.86 -13.18 0.99
N ILE A 40 -17.01 -14.21 1.10
CA ILE A 40 -17.44 -15.58 0.77
C ILE A 40 -18.61 -15.97 1.66
N ILE A 41 -18.49 -15.77 2.98
CA ILE A 41 -19.55 -16.11 3.94
C ILE A 41 -20.85 -15.34 3.63
N TYR A 42 -20.74 -14.04 3.35
CA TYR A 42 -21.88 -13.20 2.95
C TYR A 42 -22.63 -13.76 1.73
N LEU A 43 -21.89 -14.15 0.68
CA LEU A 43 -22.48 -14.69 -0.55
C LEU A 43 -23.06 -16.10 -0.36
N LEU A 44 -22.41 -16.94 0.46
CA LEU A 44 -22.91 -18.25 0.85
C LEU A 44 -24.28 -18.15 1.52
N ARG A 45 -24.44 -17.21 2.47
CA ARG A 45 -25.70 -16.97 3.18
C ARG A 45 -26.84 -16.47 2.28
N ARG A 46 -26.50 -15.86 1.14
CA ARG A 46 -27.46 -15.34 0.16
C ARG A 46 -27.70 -16.27 -1.03
N GLY A 47 -27.02 -17.43 -1.08
CA GLY A 47 -27.17 -18.39 -2.18
C GLY A 47 -26.65 -17.90 -3.54
N VAL A 48 -25.83 -16.85 -3.53
CA VAL A 48 -25.17 -16.33 -4.75
C VAL A 48 -24.18 -17.37 -5.27
N VAL A 49 -23.33 -17.84 -4.35
CA VAL A 49 -22.49 -19.03 -4.47
C VAL A 49 -22.85 -19.92 -3.28
N THR A 50 -22.77 -21.24 -3.43
CA THR A 50 -22.98 -22.20 -2.35
C THR A 50 -21.69 -22.95 -2.03
N PHE A 51 -21.64 -23.61 -0.87
CA PHE A 51 -20.48 -24.45 -0.54
C PHE A 51 -20.29 -25.59 -1.54
N HIS A 52 -21.40 -26.11 -2.09
CA HIS A 52 -21.38 -27.09 -3.16
C HIS A 52 -20.70 -26.54 -4.42
N ASP A 53 -21.05 -25.32 -4.85
CA ASP A 53 -20.46 -24.69 -6.02
C ASP A 53 -18.93 -24.51 -5.86
N LEU A 54 -18.46 -24.18 -4.65
CA LEU A 54 -17.03 -24.08 -4.36
C LEU A 54 -16.32 -25.44 -4.49
N LEU A 55 -16.93 -26.52 -4.00
CA LEU A 55 -16.39 -27.86 -4.12
C LEU A 55 -16.35 -28.33 -5.58
N GLU A 56 -17.43 -28.11 -6.34
CA GLU A 56 -17.48 -28.43 -7.77
C GLU A 56 -16.44 -27.65 -8.55
N ALA A 57 -16.32 -26.34 -8.30
CA ALA A 57 -15.30 -25.49 -8.90
C ALA A 57 -13.89 -25.99 -8.58
N ARG A 58 -13.64 -26.41 -7.34
CA ARG A 58 -12.34 -26.97 -6.94
C ARG A 58 -12.02 -28.30 -7.64
N VAL A 59 -13.01 -29.18 -7.83
CA VAL A 59 -12.83 -30.45 -8.54
C VAL A 59 -12.59 -30.21 -10.04
N ALA A 60 -13.26 -29.23 -10.63
CA ALA A 60 -13.09 -28.85 -12.03
C ALA A 60 -11.83 -28.00 -12.29
N LEU A 61 -11.16 -27.51 -11.25
CA LEU A 61 -9.98 -26.66 -11.38
C LEU A 61 -8.78 -27.45 -11.92
N THR A 62 -8.24 -26.99 -13.04
CA THR A 62 -7.03 -27.51 -13.68
C THR A 62 -6.04 -26.38 -13.92
N ARG A 63 -4.78 -26.69 -14.23
CA ARG A 63 -3.80 -25.65 -14.60
C ARG A 63 -4.18 -24.84 -15.84
N LYS A 64 -5.06 -25.36 -16.71
CA LYS A 64 -5.43 -24.69 -17.97
C LYS A 64 -6.46 -23.58 -17.78
N ASN A 65 -7.34 -23.72 -16.79
CA ASN A 65 -8.39 -22.75 -16.47
C ASN A 65 -8.06 -21.89 -15.26
N GLN A 66 -6.86 -22.01 -14.66
CA GLN A 66 -6.38 -21.09 -13.64
C GLN A 66 -6.29 -19.66 -14.18
N PHE A 67 -6.89 -18.74 -13.44
CA PHE A 67 -6.86 -17.31 -13.70
C PHE A 67 -5.55 -16.69 -13.20
N PHE A 68 -5.14 -17.03 -11.98
CA PHE A 68 -3.95 -16.45 -11.35
C PHE A 68 -2.70 -17.27 -11.65
N LYS A 69 -1.66 -16.60 -12.17
CA LYS A 69 -0.38 -17.22 -12.52
C LYS A 69 0.74 -16.62 -11.66
N PRO A 70 1.12 -17.26 -10.54
CA PRO A 70 2.19 -16.73 -9.70
C PRO A 70 3.49 -16.63 -10.50
N ARG A 71 4.20 -15.51 -10.33
CA ARG A 71 5.54 -15.33 -10.89
C ARG A 71 6.51 -16.32 -10.25
N LYS A 72 7.62 -16.61 -10.92
CA LYS A 72 8.70 -17.41 -10.33
C LYS A 72 9.62 -16.51 -9.53
N ARG A 73 10.01 -16.95 -8.34
CA ARG A 73 11.05 -16.29 -7.53
C ARG A 73 12.33 -16.10 -8.35
N GLN A 74 12.88 -14.88 -8.33
CA GLN A 74 14.16 -14.56 -8.98
C GLN A 74 15.27 -14.51 -7.94
N GLY A 75 16.05 -15.59 -7.84
CA GLY A 75 17.13 -15.70 -6.85
C GLY A 75 16.73 -16.50 -5.60
N ASN A 76 17.74 -16.79 -4.76
CA ASN A 76 17.59 -17.68 -3.60
C ASN A 76 18.08 -17.05 -2.28
N ASN A 77 18.56 -15.81 -2.30
CA ASN A 77 18.93 -15.11 -1.06
C ASN A 77 17.68 -14.64 -0.31
N ILE A 78 17.86 -14.22 0.95
CA ILE A 78 16.74 -13.80 1.81
C ILE A 78 16.00 -12.61 1.20
N GLU A 79 16.72 -11.60 0.72
CA GLU A 79 16.13 -10.42 0.09
C GLU A 79 15.20 -10.78 -1.08
N ALA A 80 15.65 -11.62 -2.01
CA ALA A 80 14.86 -12.07 -3.15
C ALA A 80 13.60 -12.83 -2.71
N ARG A 81 13.69 -13.58 -1.61
CA ARG A 81 12.55 -14.32 -1.07
C ARG A 81 11.57 -13.40 -0.35
N VAL A 82 12.02 -12.35 0.36
CA VAL A 82 11.15 -11.31 0.92
C VAL A 82 10.39 -10.60 -0.20
N ARG A 83 11.11 -10.09 -1.21
CA ARG A 83 10.50 -9.41 -2.37
C ARG A 83 9.48 -10.29 -3.08
N TYR A 84 9.79 -11.57 -3.27
CA TYR A 84 8.87 -12.53 -3.86
C TYR A 84 7.56 -12.67 -3.07
N LEU A 85 7.62 -12.69 -1.73
CA LEU A 85 6.44 -12.77 -0.88
C LEU A 85 5.64 -11.46 -0.91
N GLU A 86 6.29 -10.31 -0.94
CA GLU A 86 5.65 -9.00 -1.09
C GLU A 86 4.93 -8.87 -2.45
N GLU A 87 5.58 -9.26 -3.53
CA GLU A 87 5.01 -9.29 -4.88
C GLU A 87 3.82 -10.25 -4.96
N TRP A 88 3.94 -11.45 -4.38
CA TRP A 88 2.83 -12.42 -4.38
C TRP A 88 1.65 -11.91 -3.53
N LEU A 89 1.91 -11.27 -2.39
CA LEU A 89 0.88 -10.62 -1.61
C LEU A 89 0.15 -9.54 -2.43
N ASP A 90 0.87 -8.71 -3.19
CA ASP A 90 0.25 -7.70 -4.07
C ASP A 90 -0.66 -8.33 -5.14
N GLU A 91 -0.21 -9.40 -5.78
CA GLU A 91 -1.03 -10.18 -6.72
C GLU A 91 -2.29 -10.76 -6.06
N TYR A 92 -2.17 -11.28 -4.83
CA TYR A 92 -3.30 -11.78 -4.06
C TYR A 92 -4.30 -10.66 -3.73
N VAL A 93 -3.82 -9.48 -3.32
CA VAL A 93 -4.65 -8.30 -3.04
C VAL A 93 -5.40 -7.81 -4.27
N LYS A 94 -4.71 -7.71 -5.42
CA LYS A 94 -5.35 -7.43 -6.72
C LYS A 94 -6.40 -8.49 -7.04
N GLY A 95 -6.11 -9.75 -6.76
CA GLY A 95 -7.04 -10.85 -6.95
C GLY A 95 -8.32 -10.71 -6.11
N ILE A 96 -8.22 -10.25 -4.86
CA ILE A 96 -9.41 -9.93 -4.04
C ILE A 96 -10.19 -8.74 -4.63
N ALA A 97 -9.50 -7.77 -5.23
CA ALA A 97 -10.13 -6.61 -5.87
C ALA A 97 -10.84 -6.95 -7.19
N LEU A 98 -10.38 -8.00 -7.88
CA LEU A 98 -11.03 -8.56 -9.07
C LEU A 98 -12.47 -8.97 -8.78
N VAL A 99 -12.71 -9.56 -7.61
CA VAL A 99 -14.02 -10.04 -7.14
C VAL A 99 -14.61 -9.09 -6.08
N SER A 100 -14.70 -7.81 -6.42
CA SER A 100 -15.31 -6.78 -5.57
C SER A 100 -16.65 -6.30 -6.12
N ALA A 101 -17.38 -5.49 -5.35
CA ALA A 101 -18.69 -4.92 -5.70
C ALA A 101 -18.77 -4.26 -7.09
N ARG A 102 -17.64 -3.78 -7.63
CA ARG A 102 -17.57 -3.18 -8.97
C ARG A 102 -17.53 -4.21 -10.10
N ALA A 103 -17.34 -5.49 -9.80
CA ALA A 103 -17.23 -6.58 -10.78
C ALA A 103 -18.43 -7.52 -10.74
N VAL A 104 -19.10 -7.64 -9.59
CA VAL A 104 -20.26 -8.51 -9.41
C VAL A 104 -21.27 -7.76 -8.55
N ASP A 105 -22.44 -7.44 -9.10
CA ASP A 105 -23.48 -6.65 -8.39
C ASP A 105 -23.90 -7.28 -7.06
N ALA A 106 -23.92 -8.61 -6.98
CA ALA A 106 -24.21 -9.34 -5.75
C ALA A 106 -23.18 -9.10 -4.62
N MET A 107 -22.01 -8.54 -4.96
CA MET A 107 -20.93 -8.24 -4.02
C MET A 107 -21.02 -6.83 -3.43
N ASP A 108 -22.07 -6.05 -3.70
CA ASP A 108 -22.31 -4.80 -3.00
C ASP A 108 -22.64 -5.08 -1.52
N MET A 109 -21.59 -5.08 -0.72
CA MET A 109 -21.63 -5.32 0.71
C MET A 109 -21.27 -4.02 1.43
N VAL A 110 -22.25 -3.47 2.14
CA VAL A 110 -22.05 -2.30 2.98
C VAL A 110 -21.10 -2.62 4.13
N THR A 111 -20.47 -1.58 4.69
CA THR A 111 -19.42 -1.76 5.70
C THR A 111 -19.91 -2.51 6.94
N GLU A 112 -21.16 -2.29 7.36
CA GLU A 112 -21.76 -2.98 8.50
C GLU A 112 -21.95 -4.48 8.27
N ASP A 113 -22.35 -4.89 7.07
CA ASP A 113 -22.50 -6.31 6.76
C ASP A 113 -21.14 -7.01 6.80
N ASN A 114 -20.09 -6.37 6.27
CA ASN A 114 -18.73 -6.90 6.39
C ASN A 114 -18.27 -7.03 7.85
N ARG A 115 -18.63 -6.08 8.73
CA ARG A 115 -18.30 -6.14 10.17
C ARG A 115 -19.00 -7.30 10.86
N LYS A 116 -20.28 -7.53 10.54
CA LYS A 116 -21.05 -8.68 11.03
C LYS A 116 -20.46 -10.00 10.56
N GLU A 117 -20.15 -10.13 9.28
CA GLU A 117 -19.60 -11.36 8.70
C GLU A 117 -18.19 -11.67 9.18
N ARG A 118 -17.40 -10.64 9.53
CA ARG A 118 -16.11 -10.82 10.21
C ARG A 118 -16.23 -11.23 11.68
N GLY A 119 -17.40 -11.04 12.30
CA GLY A 119 -17.62 -11.25 13.72
C GLY A 119 -17.04 -10.15 14.62
N ASP A 120 -17.07 -8.88 14.17
CA ASP A 120 -16.55 -7.76 14.98
C ASP A 120 -17.30 -7.55 16.31
N TYR A 121 -18.55 -8.00 16.37
CA TYR A 121 -19.46 -7.78 17.50
C TYR A 121 -19.62 -9.01 18.40
N ASP A 122 -19.02 -10.15 18.04
CA ASP A 122 -19.11 -11.39 18.78
C ASP A 122 -17.81 -12.21 18.60
N ASP A 123 -17.03 -12.33 19.68
CA ASP A 123 -15.76 -13.06 19.66
C ASP A 123 -15.91 -14.53 19.29
N PHE A 124 -17.08 -15.15 19.50
CA PHE A 124 -17.35 -16.51 19.07
C PHE A 124 -17.34 -16.65 17.54
N PHE A 125 -17.88 -15.65 16.82
CA PHE A 125 -17.95 -15.65 15.35
C PHE A 125 -16.77 -14.93 14.68
N LYS A 126 -15.85 -14.38 15.47
CA LYS A 126 -14.74 -13.60 14.95
C LYS A 126 -13.75 -14.45 14.17
N ILE A 127 -13.50 -14.07 12.91
CA ILE A 127 -12.47 -14.72 12.09
C ILE A 127 -11.11 -14.42 12.72
N LYS A 128 -10.49 -15.45 13.29
CA LYS A 128 -9.16 -15.35 13.90
C LYS A 128 -8.09 -15.22 12.84
N LYS A 129 -7.13 -14.34 13.10
CA LYS A 129 -5.90 -14.26 12.32
C LYS A 129 -4.94 -15.36 12.75
N LYS A 130 -4.25 -15.95 11.78
CA LYS A 130 -3.15 -16.88 12.01
C LYS A 130 -1.93 -16.10 12.47
N GLU A 131 -1.18 -16.67 13.40
CA GLU A 131 0.10 -16.15 13.83
C GLU A 131 1.21 -17.06 13.31
N HIS A 132 2.28 -16.45 12.80
CA HIS A 132 3.45 -17.14 12.30
C HIS A 132 4.56 -17.03 13.33
N HIS A 133 4.96 -18.17 13.92
CA HIS A 133 6.03 -18.26 14.90
C HIS A 133 7.23 -18.99 14.32
N GLY A 134 8.38 -18.88 14.99
CA GLY A 134 9.62 -19.55 14.62
C GLY A 134 10.67 -18.58 14.07
N THR A 135 11.69 -19.13 13.41
CA THR A 135 12.73 -18.33 12.75
C THR A 135 12.18 -17.59 11.54
N LEU A 136 12.92 -16.59 11.04
CA LEU A 136 12.60 -15.88 9.80
C LEU A 136 12.32 -16.86 8.65
N GLU A 137 13.19 -17.86 8.44
CA GLU A 137 13.05 -18.82 7.35
C GLU A 137 11.82 -19.70 7.48
N GLU A 138 11.50 -20.15 8.71
CA GLU A 138 10.30 -20.94 9.00
C GLU A 138 9.04 -20.13 8.75
N ARG A 139 9.00 -18.88 9.22
CA ARG A 139 7.91 -17.93 8.97
C ARG A 139 7.72 -17.69 7.49
N MET A 140 8.79 -17.45 6.73
CA MET A 140 8.71 -17.30 5.27
C MET A 140 8.16 -18.56 4.58
N VAL A 141 8.49 -19.77 5.04
CA VAL A 141 7.89 -21.02 4.50
C VAL A 141 6.40 -21.07 4.78
N ASN A 142 5.99 -20.74 6.01
CA ASN A 142 4.60 -20.77 6.42
C ASN A 142 3.75 -19.73 5.67
N VAL A 143 4.26 -18.51 5.50
CA VAL A 143 3.61 -17.45 4.71
C VAL A 143 3.48 -17.85 3.24
N GLU A 144 4.52 -18.45 2.65
CA GLU A 144 4.49 -18.94 1.28
C GLU A 144 3.41 -20.03 1.08
N GLN A 145 3.25 -20.91 2.07
CA GLN A 145 2.21 -21.93 2.08
C GLN A 145 0.81 -21.31 2.22
N ASP A 146 0.63 -20.36 3.12
CA ASP A 146 -0.65 -19.68 3.32
C ASP A 146 -1.07 -18.87 2.09
N LEU A 147 -0.14 -18.13 1.47
CA LEU A 147 -0.39 -17.44 0.20
C LEU A 147 -0.87 -18.41 -0.88
N ARG A 148 -0.25 -19.60 -0.98
CA ARG A 148 -0.66 -20.63 -1.94
C ARG A 148 -2.09 -21.11 -1.67
N GLU A 149 -2.41 -21.43 -0.42
CA GLU A 149 -3.73 -21.94 -0.03
C GLU A 149 -4.82 -20.87 -0.18
N TYR A 150 -4.55 -19.63 0.22
CA TYR A 150 -5.52 -18.53 0.11
C TYR A 150 -5.72 -18.10 -1.35
N GLN A 151 -4.67 -18.12 -2.17
CA GLN A 151 -4.78 -17.90 -3.61
C GLN A 151 -5.60 -19.01 -4.29
N GLU A 152 -5.46 -20.25 -3.86
CA GLU A 152 -6.26 -21.36 -4.37
C GLU A 152 -7.75 -21.20 -4.02
N LEU A 153 -8.07 -20.78 -2.80
CA LEU A 153 -9.45 -20.45 -2.43
C LEU A 153 -10.01 -19.31 -3.29
N LEU A 154 -9.21 -18.27 -3.55
CA LEU A 154 -9.59 -17.17 -4.44
C LEU A 154 -9.84 -17.63 -5.88
N GLU A 155 -8.97 -18.50 -6.40
CA GLU A 155 -9.15 -19.11 -7.71
C GLU A 155 -10.47 -19.91 -7.78
N VAL A 156 -10.71 -20.80 -6.81
CA VAL A 156 -11.94 -21.59 -6.71
C VAL A 156 -13.18 -20.69 -6.69
N PHE A 157 -13.11 -19.61 -5.90
CA PHE A 157 -14.20 -18.66 -5.78
C PHE A 157 -14.49 -17.91 -7.09
N VAL A 158 -13.45 -17.47 -7.80
CA VAL A 158 -13.59 -16.87 -9.14
C VAL A 158 -14.26 -17.86 -10.11
N GLN A 159 -13.83 -19.12 -10.13
CA GLN A 159 -14.43 -20.12 -11.01
C GLN A 159 -15.91 -20.39 -10.66
N ALA A 160 -16.24 -20.41 -9.36
CA ALA A 160 -17.62 -20.59 -8.92
C ALA A 160 -18.52 -19.40 -9.36
N LEU A 161 -18.03 -18.17 -9.30
CA LEU A 161 -18.74 -16.99 -9.81
C LEU A 161 -18.99 -17.09 -11.31
N ILE A 162 -17.98 -17.54 -12.08
CA ILE A 162 -18.11 -17.75 -13.53
C ILE A 162 -19.14 -18.85 -13.83
N ALA A 163 -19.04 -20.00 -13.15
CA ALA A 163 -19.95 -21.14 -13.35
C ALA A 163 -21.40 -20.79 -13.02
N ARG A 164 -21.61 -19.90 -12.05
CA ARG A 164 -22.93 -19.39 -11.64
C ARG A 164 -23.43 -18.23 -12.51
N GLY A 165 -22.62 -17.74 -13.46
CA GLY A 165 -22.99 -16.67 -14.37
C GLY A 165 -22.99 -15.27 -13.76
N TRP A 166 -22.32 -15.07 -12.62
CA TRP A 166 -22.22 -13.77 -11.96
C TRP A 166 -21.21 -12.81 -12.61
N SER A 167 -20.28 -13.36 -13.40
CA SER A 167 -19.40 -12.62 -14.32
C SER A 167 -18.86 -13.59 -15.37
N THR A 168 -18.44 -13.08 -16.52
CA THR A 168 -17.79 -13.88 -17.56
C THR A 168 -16.27 -13.94 -17.35
N ARG A 169 -15.61 -14.94 -17.94
CA ARG A 169 -14.14 -15.02 -17.90
C ARG A 169 -13.51 -13.80 -18.56
N GLU A 170 -14.07 -13.37 -19.68
CA GLU A 170 -13.59 -12.25 -20.48
C GLU A 170 -13.67 -10.92 -19.71
N GLU A 171 -14.77 -10.67 -19.00
CA GLU A 171 -14.93 -9.49 -18.13
C GLU A 171 -13.87 -9.45 -17.02
N LEU A 172 -13.65 -10.58 -16.36
CA LEU A 172 -12.65 -10.68 -15.30
C LEU A 172 -11.23 -10.53 -15.88
N GLU A 173 -10.93 -11.12 -17.04
CA GLU A 173 -9.63 -10.97 -17.70
C GLU A 173 -9.36 -9.51 -18.10
N GLN A 174 -10.35 -8.80 -18.64
CA GLN A 174 -10.22 -7.37 -18.95
C GLN A 174 -9.99 -6.54 -17.68
N ARG A 175 -10.75 -6.81 -16.62
CA ARG A 175 -10.55 -6.15 -15.33
C ARG A 175 -9.17 -6.45 -14.77
N TRP A 176 -8.72 -7.70 -14.84
CA TRP A 176 -7.37 -8.09 -14.40
C TRP A 176 -6.28 -7.33 -15.15
N GLN A 177 -6.42 -7.15 -16.46
CA GLN A 177 -5.51 -6.31 -17.24
C GLN A 177 -5.49 -4.86 -16.72
N GLN A 178 -6.66 -4.28 -16.44
CA GLN A 178 -6.76 -2.93 -15.87
C GLN A 178 -6.08 -2.80 -14.50
N LEU A 179 -6.19 -3.82 -13.65
CA LEU A 179 -5.51 -3.87 -12.35
C LEU A 179 -3.97 -3.93 -12.47
N HIS A 180 -3.46 -4.30 -13.64
CA HIS A 180 -2.03 -4.40 -13.96
C HIS A 180 -1.54 -3.27 -14.87
N GLU A 181 -2.40 -2.32 -15.26
CA GLU A 181 -1.97 -1.15 -16.01
C GLU A 181 -1.03 -0.30 -15.16
N GLU A 182 0.19 -0.12 -15.64
CA GLU A 182 1.15 0.81 -15.03
C GLU A 182 0.66 2.25 -15.26
N ARG A 183 0.32 2.93 -14.17
CA ARG A 183 -0.06 4.34 -14.18
C ARG A 183 0.95 5.16 -13.36
N PRO A 184 1.23 6.41 -13.75
CA PRO A 184 2.00 7.31 -12.89
C PRO A 184 1.36 7.37 -11.50
N TRP A 185 2.17 7.16 -10.46
CA TRP A 185 1.67 7.17 -9.10
C TRP A 185 1.12 8.57 -8.74
N ALA A 186 -0.14 8.62 -8.31
CA ALA A 186 -0.86 9.86 -8.06
C ALA A 186 -0.12 10.76 -7.05
N GLY A 187 0.49 10.20 -6.01
CA GLY A 187 1.28 10.97 -5.03
C GLY A 187 2.40 11.79 -5.68
N GLY A 188 3.14 11.19 -6.61
CA GLY A 188 4.21 11.87 -7.34
C GLY A 188 3.69 12.93 -8.29
N VAL A 189 2.61 12.63 -9.02
CA VAL A 189 1.97 13.56 -9.96
C VAL A 189 1.41 14.79 -9.24
N ILE A 190 0.75 14.61 -8.09
CA ILE A 190 0.20 15.69 -7.28
C ILE A 190 1.31 16.65 -6.82
N VAL A 191 2.39 16.11 -6.26
CA VAL A 191 3.51 16.93 -5.78
C VAL A 191 4.24 17.63 -6.92
N ALA A 192 4.46 16.94 -8.05
CA ALA A 192 5.10 17.54 -9.21
C ALA A 192 4.31 18.73 -9.77
N LYS A 193 2.97 18.61 -9.83
CA LYS A 193 2.10 19.72 -10.21
C LYS A 193 2.19 20.86 -9.19
N ALA A 194 2.11 20.57 -7.88
CA ALA A 194 2.25 21.58 -6.84
C ALA A 194 3.62 22.30 -6.83
N TRP A 195 4.68 21.64 -7.33
CA TRP A 195 5.99 22.28 -7.51
C TRP A 195 6.11 23.15 -8.76
N SER A 196 5.22 22.99 -9.73
CA SER A 196 5.28 23.64 -11.05
C SER A 196 4.18 24.67 -11.24
N ASP A 197 3.09 24.58 -10.47
CA ASP A 197 1.88 25.38 -10.57
C ASP A 197 1.53 25.95 -9.19
N ALA A 198 1.77 27.24 -9.01
CA ALA A 198 1.57 27.93 -7.74
C ALA A 198 0.08 28.07 -7.37
N GLU A 199 -0.81 28.19 -8.36
CA GLU A 199 -2.26 28.27 -8.12
C GLU A 199 -2.78 26.92 -7.64
N PHE A 200 -2.37 25.84 -8.30
CA PHE A 200 -2.70 24.48 -7.86
C PHE A 200 -2.12 24.19 -6.47
N LYS A 201 -0.89 24.62 -6.19
CA LYS A 201 -0.29 24.46 -4.86
C LYS A 201 -1.14 25.13 -3.78
N GLU A 202 -1.55 26.38 -3.99
CA GLU A 202 -2.38 27.11 -3.04
C GLU A 202 -3.73 26.42 -2.82
N ALA A 203 -4.36 25.96 -3.90
CA ALA A 203 -5.59 25.17 -3.83
C ALA A 203 -5.37 23.86 -3.05
N LEU A 204 -4.30 23.13 -3.32
CA LEU A 204 -3.98 21.88 -2.63
C LEU A 204 -3.77 22.09 -1.12
N LEU A 205 -3.11 23.17 -0.72
CA LEU A 205 -2.87 23.47 0.70
C LEU A 205 -4.13 23.96 1.42
N THR A 206 -5.04 24.65 0.71
CA THR A 206 -6.24 25.25 1.30
C THR A 206 -7.42 24.29 1.34
N ILE A 207 -7.70 23.64 0.20
CA ILE A 207 -8.88 22.80 0.01
C ILE A 207 -8.53 21.33 -0.25
N GLY A 208 -7.26 20.93 -0.27
CA GLY A 208 -6.83 19.51 -0.21
C GLY A 208 -7.57 18.59 -1.17
N ARG A 209 -8.59 17.89 -0.64
CA ARG A 209 -9.39 16.89 -1.35
C ARG A 209 -10.03 17.47 -2.60
N GLU A 210 -10.61 18.67 -2.51
CA GLU A 210 -11.33 19.30 -3.60
C GLU A 210 -10.40 19.65 -4.78
N ALA A 211 -9.18 20.09 -4.50
CA ALA A 211 -8.17 20.41 -5.53
C ALA A 211 -7.79 19.18 -6.37
N LEU A 212 -7.84 17.97 -5.79
CA LEU A 212 -7.51 16.73 -6.50
C LEU A 212 -8.57 16.32 -7.53
N ARG A 213 -9.80 16.85 -7.45
CA ARG A 213 -10.88 16.49 -8.38
C ARG A 213 -10.59 16.95 -9.80
N GLU A 214 -9.96 18.12 -9.94
CA GLU A 214 -9.60 18.69 -11.23
C GLU A 214 -8.49 17.89 -11.93
N MET A 215 -7.70 17.13 -11.18
CA MET A 215 -6.68 16.23 -11.71
C MET A 215 -7.22 14.85 -12.10
N GLY A 216 -8.50 14.57 -11.86
CA GLY A 216 -9.06 13.22 -12.07
C GLY A 216 -8.53 12.16 -11.08
N VAL A 217 -7.86 12.57 -9.99
CA VAL A 217 -7.40 11.63 -8.95
C VAL A 217 -8.58 11.27 -8.06
N HIS A 218 -9.00 10.01 -8.04
CA HIS A 218 -10.11 9.56 -7.21
C HIS A 218 -9.76 9.66 -5.70
N GLN A 219 -10.55 10.39 -4.91
CA GLN A 219 -10.26 10.57 -3.47
C GLN A 219 -10.94 9.53 -2.56
N GLY A 220 -11.73 8.63 -3.16
CA GLY A 220 -12.49 7.59 -2.49
C GLY A 220 -13.20 8.04 -1.21
N LYS A 221 -12.92 7.36 -0.10
CA LYS A 221 -13.60 7.59 1.19
C LYS A 221 -12.89 8.61 2.08
N VAL A 222 -11.83 9.25 1.60
CA VAL A 222 -11.12 10.28 2.37
C VAL A 222 -12.06 11.44 2.63
N GLY A 223 -12.51 11.61 3.88
CA GLY A 223 -13.44 12.67 4.27
C GLY A 223 -12.82 14.05 4.07
N LYS A 224 -11.77 14.36 4.86
CA LYS A 224 -10.97 15.57 4.77
C LYS A 224 -9.51 15.22 4.50
N LEU A 225 -8.90 15.89 3.54
CA LEU A 225 -7.48 15.78 3.23
C LEU A 225 -6.78 17.08 3.60
N VAL A 226 -5.67 16.98 4.34
CA VAL A 226 -4.83 18.13 4.70
C VAL A 226 -3.42 17.87 4.22
N VAL A 227 -2.92 18.76 3.37
CA VAL A 227 -1.55 18.70 2.86
C VAL A 227 -0.68 19.63 3.70
N VAL A 228 0.39 19.10 4.30
CA VAL A 228 1.28 19.87 5.18
C VAL A 228 2.59 20.17 4.47
N GLU A 229 2.88 21.45 4.25
CA GLU A 229 4.04 21.86 3.47
C GLU A 229 5.34 21.88 4.29
N ASN A 230 6.37 21.20 3.78
CA ASN A 230 7.73 21.39 4.27
C ASN A 230 8.32 22.70 3.72
N THR A 231 8.94 23.50 4.58
CA THR A 231 9.57 24.77 4.23
C THR A 231 11.02 24.83 4.72
N GLY A 232 11.72 25.95 4.52
CA GLY A 232 13.04 26.15 5.12
C GLY A 232 13.02 26.13 6.65
N ALA A 233 11.89 26.49 7.26
CA ALA A 233 11.73 26.60 8.70
C ALA A 233 11.00 25.41 9.34
N VAL A 234 10.21 24.64 8.58
CA VAL A 234 9.35 23.57 9.11
C VAL A 234 9.54 22.27 8.34
N HIS A 235 9.68 21.15 9.05
CA HIS A 235 9.61 19.78 8.55
C HIS A 235 8.41 19.07 9.20
N ASN A 236 7.53 18.49 8.41
CA ASN A 236 6.36 17.77 8.88
C ASN A 236 6.60 16.26 8.73
N VAL A 237 6.03 15.48 9.65
CA VAL A 237 5.99 14.01 9.60
C VAL A 237 4.59 13.53 10.01
N VAL A 238 4.09 12.47 9.37
CA VAL A 238 2.71 11.98 9.54
C VAL A 238 2.72 10.58 10.18
N VAL A 239 1.88 10.36 11.18
CA VAL A 239 1.69 9.05 11.86
C VAL A 239 0.21 8.75 12.07
N CYS A 240 -0.10 7.49 12.38
CA CYS A 240 -1.33 7.11 13.07
C CYS A 240 -0.98 6.26 14.29
N THR A 241 -0.97 6.86 15.47
CA THR A 241 -0.56 6.17 16.70
C THR A 241 -1.49 4.99 17.03
N LEU A 242 -2.78 5.14 16.73
CA LEU A 242 -3.82 4.16 17.07
C LEU A 242 -3.86 2.94 16.14
N CYS A 243 -3.50 3.10 14.86
CA CYS A 243 -3.56 2.01 13.89
C CYS A 243 -2.67 2.27 12.67
N SER A 244 -3.26 2.69 11.56
CA SER A 244 -2.60 2.88 10.27
C SER A 244 -3.38 3.83 9.33
N CYS A 245 -4.11 4.80 9.88
CA CYS A 245 -4.90 5.75 9.09
C CYS A 245 -4.02 6.47 8.05
N TYR A 246 -4.33 6.27 6.77
CA TYR A 246 -3.54 6.75 5.63
C TYR A 246 -4.48 7.12 4.47
N PRO A 247 -4.14 8.08 3.58
CA PRO A 247 -4.94 8.41 2.39
C PRO A 247 -4.81 7.33 1.30
N TYR A 248 -5.32 6.12 1.59
CA TYR A 248 -5.14 4.93 0.77
C TYR A 248 -5.58 5.09 -0.70
N ASP A 249 -6.72 5.76 -0.92
CA ASP A 249 -7.29 5.95 -2.26
C ASP A 249 -6.46 6.93 -3.13
N ILE A 250 -5.54 7.68 -2.51
CA ILE A 250 -4.71 8.69 -3.18
C ILE A 250 -3.26 8.21 -3.29
N LEU A 251 -2.72 7.64 -2.21
CA LEU A 251 -1.29 7.32 -2.12
C LEU A 251 -0.98 5.82 -2.19
N GLY A 252 -1.98 4.94 -2.21
CA GLY A 252 -1.80 3.49 -2.17
C GLY A 252 -1.72 2.93 -0.74
N ASP A 253 -1.12 1.77 -0.57
CA ASP A 253 -0.86 1.16 0.72
C ASP A 253 0.31 1.83 1.46
N THR A 254 0.23 1.79 2.79
CA THR A 254 1.28 2.32 3.67
C THR A 254 2.58 1.52 3.51
N PRO A 255 3.75 2.16 3.66
CA PRO A 255 5.00 1.42 3.78
C PRO A 255 5.00 0.56 5.04
N TRP A 256 5.79 -0.52 5.06
CA TRP A 256 5.80 -1.49 6.16
C TRP A 256 6.07 -0.82 7.53
N TRP A 257 7.00 0.14 7.57
CA TRP A 257 7.45 0.79 8.80
C TRP A 257 6.35 1.67 9.44
N TYR A 258 5.35 2.10 8.67
CA TYR A 258 4.28 2.99 9.16
C TYR A 258 3.39 2.30 10.20
N LYS A 259 3.20 0.98 10.06
CA LYS A 259 2.43 0.16 11.01
C LYS A 259 3.28 -0.33 12.17
N HIS A 260 4.60 -0.20 12.07
CA HIS A 260 5.53 -0.72 13.05
C HIS A 260 5.35 -0.01 14.39
N GLU A 261 5.28 -0.79 15.47
CA GLU A 261 4.98 -0.29 16.81
C GLU A 261 6.01 0.74 17.28
N SER A 262 7.29 0.51 16.97
CA SER A 262 8.35 1.46 17.35
C SER A 262 8.14 2.83 16.72
N TYR A 263 7.70 2.90 15.47
CA TYR A 263 7.39 4.16 14.81
C TYR A 263 6.18 4.82 15.47
N ARG A 264 5.06 4.09 15.54
CA ARG A 264 3.77 4.57 16.06
C ARG A 264 3.84 5.09 17.49
N THR A 265 4.68 4.49 18.34
CA THR A 265 4.80 4.87 19.75
C THR A 265 5.83 5.97 19.98
N ARG A 266 6.96 5.94 19.28
CA ARG A 266 8.10 6.82 19.57
C ARG A 266 8.07 8.14 18.81
N ILE A 267 7.49 8.18 17.59
CA ILE A 267 7.57 9.36 16.72
C ILE A 267 6.91 10.60 17.36
N VAL A 268 5.85 10.40 18.15
CA VAL A 268 5.18 11.50 18.88
C VAL A 268 5.92 11.95 20.14
N GLN A 269 6.84 11.13 20.66
CA GLN A 269 7.59 11.41 21.88
C GLN A 269 8.94 12.07 21.60
N ASN A 270 9.70 11.52 20.64
CA ASN A 270 11.07 11.94 20.32
C ASN A 270 11.28 11.99 18.80
N PRO A 271 10.54 12.85 18.07
CA PRO A 271 10.47 12.76 16.61
C PRO A 271 11.83 12.87 15.92
N ARG A 272 12.70 13.81 16.34
CA ARG A 272 14.02 14.00 15.73
C ARG A 272 14.92 12.77 15.87
N ALA A 273 14.89 12.12 17.03
CA ALA A 273 15.68 10.91 17.26
C ALA A 273 15.15 9.77 16.36
N VAL A 274 13.83 9.60 16.31
CA VAL A 274 13.18 8.55 15.52
C VAL A 274 13.47 8.71 14.02
N VAL A 275 13.29 9.91 13.44
CA VAL A 275 13.55 10.08 12.00
C VAL A 275 15.01 9.90 11.63
N LYS A 276 15.93 10.25 12.54
CA LYS A 276 17.37 10.03 12.36
C LYS A 276 17.73 8.55 12.46
N GLU A 277 17.21 7.84 13.46
CA GLU A 277 17.53 6.45 13.72
C GLU A 277 16.89 5.50 12.70
N MET A 278 15.61 5.70 12.38
CA MET A 278 14.86 4.79 11.50
C MET A 278 15.09 5.07 10.02
N PHE A 279 15.34 6.33 9.65
CA PHE A 279 15.38 6.73 8.23
C PHE A 279 16.67 7.46 7.84
N GLY A 280 17.60 7.64 8.77
CA GLY A 280 18.84 8.40 8.50
C GLY A 280 18.61 9.90 8.25
N LEU A 281 17.42 10.43 8.55
CA LEU A 281 17.04 11.81 8.26
C LEU A 281 17.46 12.76 9.39
N ASP A 282 18.47 13.59 9.13
CA ASP A 282 18.94 14.60 10.09
C ASP A 282 18.19 15.93 9.87
N VAL A 283 17.20 16.22 10.73
CA VAL A 283 16.46 17.48 10.69
C VAL A 283 17.17 18.52 11.57
N PRO A 284 17.70 19.64 11.01
CA PRO A 284 18.49 20.62 11.74
C PRO A 284 17.77 21.16 12.98
N ALA A 285 18.51 21.45 14.06
CA ALA A 285 17.94 21.93 15.33
C ALA A 285 17.13 23.23 15.16
N GLY A 286 17.54 24.11 14.26
CA GLY A 286 16.84 25.37 13.96
C GLY A 286 15.60 25.22 13.06
N LYS A 287 15.31 24.03 12.53
CA LYS A 287 14.13 23.74 11.73
C LYS A 287 13.08 23.08 12.61
N GLU A 288 11.90 23.67 12.76
CA GLU A 288 10.78 23.10 13.52
C GLU A 288 10.38 21.72 12.95
N LEU A 289 10.13 20.73 13.80
CA LEU A 289 9.64 19.42 13.40
C LEU A 289 8.23 19.21 13.95
N ARG A 290 7.23 19.13 13.06
CA ARG A 290 5.81 18.94 13.41
C ARG A 290 5.35 17.52 13.11
N VAL A 291 4.75 16.88 14.10
CA VAL A 291 4.17 15.53 13.97
C VAL A 291 2.65 15.65 13.84
N TYR A 292 2.08 15.08 12.78
CA TYR A 292 0.64 15.03 12.56
C TYR A 292 0.13 13.61 12.82
N ASP A 293 -0.67 13.45 13.86
CA ASP A 293 -1.28 12.17 14.21
C ASP A 293 -2.70 12.06 13.63
N SER A 294 -2.92 11.03 12.81
CA SER A 294 -4.17 10.77 12.10
C SER A 294 -5.19 10.05 12.99
N THR A 295 -5.71 10.76 13.98
CA THR A 295 -6.62 10.24 15.02
C THR A 295 -8.12 10.43 14.70
N SER A 296 -8.45 11.11 13.62
CA SER A 296 -9.83 11.42 13.20
C SER A 296 -10.05 11.03 11.73
N ASP A 297 -11.13 11.51 11.10
CA ASP A 297 -11.40 11.32 9.66
C ASP A 297 -10.59 12.23 8.74
N VAL A 298 -9.64 13.00 9.31
CA VAL A 298 -8.64 13.75 8.54
C VAL A 298 -7.53 12.81 8.10
N ARG A 299 -7.12 12.91 6.84
CA ARG A 299 -5.92 12.27 6.31
C ARG A 299 -4.89 13.32 5.94
N TYR A 300 -3.64 13.03 6.25
CA TYR A 300 -2.52 13.93 5.99
C TYR A 300 -1.55 13.30 5.00
N PHE A 301 -0.94 14.13 4.18
CA PHE A 301 0.36 13.83 3.57
C PHE A 301 1.20 15.11 3.50
N VAL A 302 2.51 14.93 3.41
CA VAL A 302 3.50 16.00 3.34
C VAL A 302 3.69 16.45 1.90
N LEU A 303 3.65 17.75 1.65
CA LEU A 303 4.19 18.33 0.43
C LEU A 303 5.70 18.58 0.65
N PRO A 304 6.61 17.72 0.14
CA PRO A 304 8.03 17.90 0.32
C PRO A 304 8.54 19.16 -0.40
N GLN A 305 9.69 19.67 0.02
CA GLN A 305 10.36 20.76 -0.69
C GLN A 305 10.88 20.27 -2.04
N ARG A 306 10.72 21.09 -3.09
CA ARG A 306 11.31 20.83 -4.41
C ARG A 306 12.84 20.76 -4.27
N PRO A 307 13.49 19.67 -4.68
CA PRO A 307 14.95 19.55 -4.65
C PRO A 307 15.63 20.60 -5.53
N LYS A 308 16.84 21.02 -5.15
CA LYS A 308 17.68 21.89 -5.98
C LYS A 308 18.12 21.15 -7.25
N GLY A 309 18.48 21.90 -8.30
CA GLY A 309 18.96 21.33 -9.56
C GLY A 309 17.85 20.66 -10.39
N THR A 310 16.59 21.01 -10.12
CA THR A 310 15.41 20.52 -10.84
C THR A 310 14.83 21.58 -11.79
N ASP A 311 15.56 22.68 -12.01
CA ASP A 311 15.17 23.73 -12.94
C ASP A 311 15.05 23.17 -14.36
N GLY A 312 13.92 23.43 -15.03
CA GLY A 312 13.65 22.95 -16.38
C GLY A 312 13.19 21.48 -16.50
N MET A 313 13.12 20.72 -15.39
CA MET A 313 12.50 19.39 -15.41
C MET A 313 10.99 19.50 -15.68
N SER A 314 10.48 18.58 -16.50
CA SER A 314 9.04 18.41 -16.72
C SER A 314 8.34 17.84 -15.49
N GLU A 315 7.01 18.01 -15.40
CA GLU A 315 6.23 17.43 -14.29
C GLU A 315 6.41 15.91 -14.17
N ALA A 316 6.52 15.20 -15.30
CA ALA A 316 6.74 13.75 -15.31
C ALA A 316 8.11 13.36 -14.71
N GLU A 317 9.14 14.17 -14.95
CA GLU A 317 10.47 13.93 -14.36
C GLU A 317 10.50 14.32 -12.88
N LEU A 318 9.82 15.41 -12.50
CA LEU A 318 9.68 15.82 -11.09
C LEU A 318 8.93 14.76 -10.27
N ALA A 319 7.90 14.14 -10.83
CA ALA A 319 7.11 13.11 -10.15
C ALA A 319 7.96 11.91 -9.70
N LYS A 320 9.01 11.58 -10.46
CA LYS A 320 9.95 10.48 -10.13
C LYS A 320 10.83 10.78 -8.91
N LEU A 321 10.98 12.05 -8.52
CA LEU A 321 11.74 12.45 -7.34
C LEU A 321 10.96 12.23 -6.04
N VAL A 322 9.63 12.07 -6.14
CA VAL A 322 8.74 11.93 -5.00
C VAL A 322 8.71 10.47 -4.56
N THR A 323 8.96 10.23 -3.28
CA THR A 323 8.93 8.90 -2.67
C THR A 323 7.81 8.79 -1.62
N VAL A 324 7.41 7.58 -1.28
CA VAL A 324 6.48 7.32 -0.17
C VAL A 324 6.99 7.97 1.12
N ASP A 325 8.28 7.87 1.41
CA ASP A 325 8.91 8.49 2.58
C ASP A 325 8.81 10.01 2.56
N SER A 326 9.00 10.63 1.39
CA SER A 326 8.89 12.08 1.25
C SER A 326 7.47 12.60 1.49
N LEU A 327 6.44 11.80 1.15
CA LEU A 327 5.04 12.12 1.42
C LEU A 327 4.61 11.86 2.86
N LEU A 328 5.39 11.09 3.62
CA LEU A 328 5.16 10.86 5.04
C LEU A 328 6.09 11.67 5.95
N GLY A 329 7.07 12.37 5.36
CA GLY A 329 8.08 13.12 6.10
C GLY A 329 9.17 12.26 6.75
N ALA A 330 9.25 10.98 6.38
CA ALA A 330 10.31 10.05 6.76
C ALA A 330 11.59 10.24 5.93
N GLY A 331 11.49 10.95 4.80
CA GLY A 331 12.63 11.29 3.95
C GLY A 331 12.45 12.62 3.24
N MET A 332 13.47 13.05 2.52
CA MET A 332 13.37 14.14 1.54
C MET A 332 12.95 13.56 0.18
N ALA A 333 12.41 14.40 -0.70
CA ALA A 333 12.35 14.03 -2.11
C ALA A 333 13.77 13.82 -2.65
N LEU A 334 13.91 12.89 -3.59
CA LEU A 334 15.20 12.55 -4.18
C LEU A 334 15.80 13.75 -4.91
N GLU A 335 17.10 13.95 -4.77
CA GLU A 335 17.85 14.78 -5.70
C GLU A 335 18.00 14.06 -7.05
N PRO A 336 18.14 14.80 -8.17
CA PRO A 336 18.31 14.18 -9.49
C PRO A 336 19.48 13.18 -9.58
N ALA A 337 20.55 13.39 -8.81
CA ALA A 337 21.67 12.46 -8.74
C ALA A 337 21.30 11.15 -8.03
N GLN A 338 20.50 11.22 -6.96
CA GLN A 338 20.02 10.04 -6.23
C GLN A 338 19.07 9.22 -7.09
N LEU A 339 18.16 9.86 -7.84
CA LEU A 339 17.28 9.15 -8.78
C LEU A 339 18.09 8.36 -9.82
N LYS A 340 19.13 8.98 -10.41
CA LYS A 340 20.02 8.29 -11.36
C LYS A 340 20.76 7.10 -10.74
N GLU A 341 21.17 7.24 -9.48
CA GLU A 341 21.84 6.15 -8.76
C GLU A 341 20.88 4.99 -8.49
N VAL A 342 19.64 5.28 -8.07
CA VAL A 342 18.58 4.29 -7.89
C VAL A 342 18.29 3.56 -9.21
N GLU A 343 18.08 4.29 -10.31
CA GLU A 343 17.83 3.71 -11.63
C GLU A 343 19.00 2.82 -12.09
N ARG A 344 20.25 3.20 -11.77
CA ARG A 344 21.45 2.44 -12.14
C ARG A 344 21.65 1.18 -11.31
N THR A 345 21.38 1.26 -10.00
CA THR A 345 21.67 0.19 -9.05
C THR A 345 20.50 -0.76 -8.84
N GLY A 346 19.29 -0.33 -9.19
CA GLY A 346 18.05 -1.01 -8.79
C GLY A 346 17.84 -0.98 -7.27
N ALA A 347 18.52 -0.09 -6.54
CA ALA A 347 18.41 0.01 -5.09
C ALA A 347 16.96 0.21 -4.68
N GLY A 348 16.46 -0.67 -3.80
CA GLY A 348 15.05 -0.75 -3.44
C GLY A 348 14.58 0.44 -2.59
N LEU A 349 14.18 1.51 -3.26
CA LEU A 349 13.19 2.40 -2.68
C LEU A 349 11.90 1.62 -2.43
N GLU A 350 11.24 1.91 -1.32
CA GLU A 350 9.87 1.45 -1.11
C GLU A 350 9.03 1.98 -2.28
N SER A 351 8.53 1.05 -3.10
CA SER A 351 7.67 1.41 -4.22
C SER A 351 6.25 1.63 -3.72
N PRO A 352 5.54 2.67 -4.19
CA PRO A 352 4.14 2.84 -3.84
C PRO A 352 3.33 1.61 -4.25
N ARG A 353 2.72 0.94 -3.28
CA ARG A 353 1.80 -0.17 -3.52
C ARG A 353 0.42 0.39 -3.84
N VAL A 354 0.18 0.72 -5.11
CA VAL A 354 -1.06 1.38 -5.53
C VAL A 354 -2.24 0.43 -5.33
N ARG A 355 -3.29 0.89 -4.64
CA ARG A 355 -4.51 0.10 -4.54
C ARG A 355 -5.24 0.13 -5.87
N PRO A 356 -5.68 -1.02 -6.37
CA PRO A 356 -6.57 -1.03 -7.51
C PRO A 356 -7.88 -0.31 -7.19
N ASP A 357 -8.30 0.57 -8.12
CA ASP A 357 -9.43 1.49 -7.97
C ASP A 357 -10.77 0.81 -7.64
#